data_AF-A0A935GUG7-F1
#
_entry.id   AF-A0A935GUG7-F1
#
_cell.length_a   1.000
_cell.length_b   1.000
_cell.length_c   1.000
_cell.angle_alpha   90.00
_cell.angle_beta   90.00
_cell.angle_gamma   90.00
#
_symmetry.space_group_name_H-M   'P 1'
#
loop_
_entity.id
_entity.type
_entity.pdbx_description
1 polymer ?
#
loop_
_entity_poly.entity_id
_entity_poly.type
_entity_poly.pdbx_seq_one_letter_code
_entity_poly.pdbx_strand_id
1 'polypeptide(L)'
;MLGHASFGGSLHYCALDEAQSFVPSVPTIAISILSPDRAPAVLHADITPVLRLYFQDATGGQDAPVRAGLFTQDHARAVVAFLRAHHDKPQPCHLMVHCEAGISRSAAVAVFAVFAASECDLALRGKFAFLNPWVLNVLVRTTYPHYAF
;
A
#
# COMPACT_ATOMS: atom_id res chain seq x y z
N MET A 1 26.81 -7.05 -13.68
CA MET A 1 26.62 -5.95 -12.71
C MET A 1 25.36 -5.20 -13.11
N LEU A 2 24.24 -5.48 -12.46
CA LEU A 2 22.99 -4.73 -12.66
C LEU A 2 22.95 -3.67 -11.56
N GLY A 3 23.01 -2.39 -11.96
CA GLY A 3 22.95 -1.25 -11.04
C GLY A 3 21.58 -1.17 -10.38
N HIS A 4 21.56 -1.12 -9.05
CA HIS A 4 20.35 -0.87 -8.28
C HIS A 4 19.98 0.61 -8.45
N ALA A 5 18.85 0.89 -9.09
CA ALA A 5 18.31 2.24 -9.20
C ALA A 5 17.65 2.60 -7.86
N SER A 6 18.22 3.56 -7.13
CA SER A 6 17.64 4.09 -5.91
C SER A 6 16.46 5.02 -6.21
N PHE A 7 15.33 4.81 -5.53
CA PHE A 7 14.12 5.62 -5.60
C PHE A 7 14.35 6.93 -4.83
N GLY A 8 14.31 8.06 -5.54
CA GLY A 8 14.40 9.41 -4.94
C GLY A 8 13.06 9.98 -4.45
N GLY A 9 12.00 9.17 -4.33
CA GLY A 9 10.68 9.61 -3.91
C GLY A 9 10.43 9.47 -2.40
N SER A 10 9.23 9.82 -1.96
CA SER A 10 8.83 9.74 -0.55
C SER A 10 7.53 8.98 -0.39
N LEU A 11 7.27 8.45 0.81
CA LEU A 11 6.04 7.71 1.11
C LEU A 11 5.47 8.16 2.45
N HIS A 12 4.15 8.25 2.51
CA HIS A 12 3.43 8.33 3.78
C HIS A 12 2.18 7.47 3.73
N TYR A 13 1.68 7.12 4.91
CA TYR A 13 0.35 6.56 5.03
C TYR A 13 -0.49 7.33 6.05
N CYS A 14 -1.79 7.42 5.76
CA CYS A 14 -2.69 8.32 6.45
C CYS A 14 -4.12 7.77 6.55
N ALA A 15 -4.95 8.47 7.32
CA ALA A 15 -6.38 8.21 7.43
C ALA A 15 -7.14 8.83 6.23
N LEU A 16 -8.42 8.48 6.09
CA LEU A 16 -9.22 8.88 4.94
C LEU A 16 -9.46 10.40 4.87
N ASP A 17 -9.72 11.03 6.01
CA ASP A 17 -9.93 12.47 6.12
C ASP A 17 -8.67 13.24 5.71
N GLU A 18 -7.50 12.80 6.16
CA GLU A 18 -6.20 13.33 5.73
C GLU A 18 -6.00 13.12 4.22
N ALA A 19 -6.24 11.92 3.70
CA ALA A 19 -6.09 11.64 2.28
C ALA A 19 -7.02 12.48 1.39
N GLN A 20 -8.26 12.75 1.82
CA GLN A 20 -9.22 13.56 1.07
C GLN A 20 -8.94 15.07 1.15
N SER A 21 -8.22 15.51 2.18
CA SER A 21 -7.79 16.91 2.34
C SER A 21 -6.38 17.17 1.81
N PHE A 22 -5.64 16.12 1.46
CA PHE A 22 -4.28 16.22 0.94
C PHE A 22 -4.25 16.91 -0.43
N VAL A 23 -3.44 17.96 -0.53
CA VAL A 23 -3.14 18.67 -1.78
C VAL A 23 -1.70 18.35 -2.16
N PRO A 24 -1.45 17.65 -3.28
CA PRO A 24 -0.09 17.27 -3.67
C PRO A 24 0.71 18.50 -4.13
N SER A 25 1.94 18.64 -3.65
CA SER A 25 2.91 19.65 -4.11
C SER A 25 3.96 19.08 -5.08
N VAL A 26 3.97 17.76 -5.26
CA VAL A 26 4.83 16.99 -6.16
C VAL A 26 4.00 15.91 -6.85
N PRO A 27 4.48 15.32 -7.97
CA PRO A 27 3.79 14.19 -8.59
C PRO A 27 3.49 13.09 -7.57
N THR A 28 2.21 12.81 -7.35
CA THR A 28 1.75 11.93 -6.27
C THR A 28 0.88 10.82 -6.84
N ILE A 29 1.19 9.59 -6.47
CA ILE A 29 0.38 8.40 -6.76
C ILE A 29 -0.23 7.89 -5.46
N ALA A 30 -1.35 7.17 -5.54
CA ALA A 30 -2.00 6.67 -4.34
C ALA A 30 -2.44 5.20 -4.40
N ILE A 31 -2.39 4.55 -3.24
CA ILE A 31 -3.11 3.31 -2.97
C ILE A 31 -4.21 3.64 -1.96
N SER A 32 -5.46 3.56 -2.42
CA SER A 32 -6.67 3.83 -1.67
C SER A 32 -7.30 2.52 -1.21
N ILE A 33 -7.36 2.31 0.11
CA ILE A 33 -7.89 1.08 0.70
C ILE A 33 -9.15 1.42 1.48
N LEU A 34 -10.27 0.77 1.16
CA LEU A 34 -11.52 0.96 1.89
C LEU A 34 -12.22 -0.36 2.14
N SER A 35 -13.20 -0.36 3.04
CA SER A 35 -14.10 -1.49 3.28
C SER A 35 -15.03 -1.65 2.07
N PRO A 36 -15.49 -2.87 1.74
CA PRO A 36 -16.24 -3.17 0.50
C PRO A 36 -17.52 -2.35 0.27
N ASP A 37 -18.15 -1.88 1.34
CA ASP A 37 -19.40 -1.12 1.36
C ASP A 37 -19.19 0.41 1.33
N ARG A 38 -17.94 0.88 1.33
CA ARG A 38 -17.61 2.30 1.34
C ARG A 38 -17.64 2.88 -0.07
N ALA A 39 -18.16 4.10 -0.18
CA ALA A 39 -17.99 4.90 -1.39
C ALA A 39 -16.50 5.19 -1.65
N PRO A 40 -16.08 5.31 -2.93
CA PRO A 40 -14.69 5.64 -3.26
C PRO A 40 -14.23 6.95 -2.60
N ALA A 41 -13.01 6.97 -2.08
CA ALA A 41 -12.40 8.19 -1.56
C ALA A 41 -12.31 9.27 -2.65
N VAL A 42 -12.72 10.49 -2.31
CA VAL A 42 -12.61 11.68 -3.17
C VAL A 42 -11.25 12.30 -2.93
N LEU A 43 -10.28 11.93 -3.75
CA LEU A 43 -8.90 12.45 -3.69
C LEU A 43 -8.74 13.66 -4.61
N HIS A 44 -7.75 14.51 -4.33
CA HIS A 44 -7.40 15.61 -5.21
C HIS A 44 -7.09 15.10 -6.64
N ALA A 45 -7.52 15.83 -7.67
CA ALA A 45 -7.45 15.37 -9.07
C ALA A 45 -6.01 15.12 -9.56
N ASP A 46 -5.04 15.86 -9.01
CA ASP A 46 -3.61 15.71 -9.35
C ASP A 46 -2.94 14.49 -8.69
N ILE A 47 -3.66 13.74 -7.85
CA ILE A 47 -3.18 12.47 -7.31
C ILE A 47 -3.51 11.40 -8.35
N THR A 48 -2.53 11.06 -9.18
CA THR A 48 -2.72 10.13 -10.29
C THR A 48 -1.45 9.37 -10.67
N PRO A 49 -1.54 8.04 -10.90
CA PRO A 49 -2.74 7.20 -10.79
C PRO A 49 -3.10 6.80 -9.36
N VAL A 50 -4.30 6.24 -9.20
CA VAL A 50 -4.83 5.72 -7.93
C VAL A 50 -5.18 4.25 -8.09
N LEU A 51 -4.52 3.36 -7.34
CA LEU A 51 -4.97 1.98 -7.15
C LEU A 51 -6.04 1.95 -6.06
N ARG A 52 -7.24 1.47 -6.39
CA ARG A 52 -8.35 1.34 -5.42
C ARG A 52 -8.56 -0.11 -5.04
N LEU A 53 -8.51 -0.40 -3.74
CA LEU A 53 -8.67 -1.73 -3.16
C LEU A 53 -9.80 -1.72 -2.15
N TYR A 54 -10.60 -2.78 -2.16
CA TYR A 54 -11.77 -2.92 -1.28
C TYR A 54 -11.70 -4.25 -0.53
N PHE A 55 -11.44 -4.19 0.78
CA PHE A 55 -11.36 -5.36 1.64
C PHE A 55 -11.45 -4.99 3.13
N GLN A 56 -11.88 -5.96 3.93
CA GLN A 56 -12.10 -5.82 5.37
C GLN A 56 -10.79 -5.63 6.13
N ASP A 57 -10.82 -4.84 7.21
CA ASP A 57 -9.72 -4.73 8.17
C ASP A 57 -9.72 -5.89 9.16
N ALA A 58 -9.50 -7.10 8.65
CA ALA A 58 -9.54 -8.31 9.44
C ALA A 58 -8.30 -9.17 9.17
N THR A 59 -8.00 -10.03 10.14
CA THR A 59 -7.00 -11.09 10.03
C THR A 59 -7.73 -12.41 9.86
N GLY A 60 -7.27 -13.27 8.95
CA GLY A 60 -7.89 -14.56 8.73
C GLY A 60 -7.75 -15.48 9.93
N GLY A 61 -8.88 -15.94 10.48
CA GLY A 61 -8.95 -17.16 11.30
C GLY A 61 -8.92 -18.43 10.43
N GLN A 62 -8.83 -19.61 11.05
CA GLN A 62 -8.79 -20.90 10.35
C GLN A 62 -10.08 -21.23 9.58
N ASP A 63 -11.20 -20.57 9.88
CA ASP A 63 -12.51 -20.88 9.31
C ASP A 63 -12.80 -20.19 7.96
N ALA A 64 -13.31 -20.96 7.00
CA ALA A 64 -13.64 -20.51 5.64
C ALA A 64 -14.56 -19.26 5.53
N PRO A 65 -15.64 -19.08 6.32
CA PRO A 65 -16.46 -17.86 6.26
C PRO A 65 -15.71 -16.59 6.71
N VAL A 66 -14.65 -16.72 7.51
CA VAL A 66 -13.79 -15.61 7.94
C VAL A 66 -12.93 -15.07 6.77
N ARG A 67 -12.80 -15.84 5.67
CA ARG A 67 -11.99 -15.45 4.51
C ARG A 67 -12.72 -14.55 3.50
N ALA A 68 -14.05 -14.50 3.54
CA ALA A 68 -14.83 -13.67 2.62
C ALA A 68 -14.54 -12.18 2.87
N GLY A 69 -14.08 -11.46 1.84
CA GLY A 69 -13.76 -10.03 1.94
C GLY A 69 -12.40 -9.70 2.56
N LEU A 70 -11.55 -10.70 2.85
CA LEU A 70 -10.16 -10.46 3.27
C LEU A 70 -9.27 -10.00 2.10
N PHE A 71 -8.10 -9.48 2.45
CA PHE A 71 -7.03 -9.22 1.48
C PHE A 71 -6.56 -10.52 0.83
N THR A 72 -6.51 -10.56 -0.50
CA THR A 72 -6.23 -11.75 -1.30
C THR A 72 -4.89 -11.65 -2.04
N GLN A 73 -4.47 -12.76 -2.65
CA GLN A 73 -3.30 -12.76 -3.53
C GLN A 73 -3.51 -11.87 -4.78
N ASP A 74 -4.74 -11.72 -5.27
CA ASP A 74 -5.03 -10.80 -6.38
C ASP A 74 -4.80 -9.35 -5.98
N HIS A 75 -5.24 -8.96 -4.77
CA HIS A 75 -4.92 -7.64 -4.24
C HIS A 75 -3.41 -7.44 -4.08
N ALA A 76 -2.69 -8.45 -3.59
CA ALA A 76 -1.24 -8.39 -3.48
C ALA A 76 -0.56 -8.22 -4.85
N ARG A 77 -0.98 -8.98 -5.87
CA ARG A 77 -0.47 -8.84 -7.24
C ARG A 77 -0.72 -7.45 -7.80
N ALA A 78 -1.91 -6.89 -7.57
CA ALA A 78 -2.25 -5.54 -8.01
C ALA A 78 -1.38 -4.47 -7.34
N VAL A 79 -1.14 -4.59 -6.02
CA VAL A 79 -0.22 -3.70 -5.28
C VAL A 79 1.19 -3.79 -5.85
N VAL A 80 1.73 -5.00 -6.04
CA VAL A 80 3.09 -5.20 -6.54
C VAL A 80 3.24 -4.66 -7.96
N ALA A 81 2.28 -4.92 -8.84
CA ALA A 81 2.29 -4.41 -10.20
C ALA A 81 2.23 -2.88 -10.23
N PHE A 82 1.40 -2.27 -9.39
CA PHE A 82 1.31 -0.81 -9.24
C PHE A 82 2.65 -0.23 -8.77
N LEU A 83 3.23 -0.76 -7.69
CA LEU A 83 4.53 -0.29 -7.19
C LEU A 83 5.64 -0.40 -8.26
N ARG A 84 5.75 -1.54 -8.95
CA ARG A 84 6.76 -1.75 -10.00
C ARG A 84 6.59 -0.80 -11.18
N ALA A 85 5.37 -0.61 -11.66
CA ALA A 85 5.08 0.28 -12.79
C ALA A 85 5.47 1.74 -12.53
N HIS A 86 5.60 2.14 -11.26
CA HIS A 86 6.01 3.48 -10.85
C HIS A 86 7.44 3.57 -10.32
N HIS A 87 8.03 2.45 -9.93
CA HIS A 87 9.41 2.35 -9.49
C HIS A 87 10.42 2.64 -10.61
N ASP A 88 10.19 2.08 -11.80
CA ASP A 88 11.13 2.18 -12.94
C ASP A 88 11.09 3.55 -13.65
N LYS A 89 10.33 4.52 -13.12
CA LYS A 89 10.15 5.82 -13.77
C LYS A 89 11.30 6.78 -13.41
N PRO A 90 11.80 7.56 -14.38
CA PRO A 90 12.95 8.45 -14.18
C PRO A 90 12.67 9.67 -13.28
N GLN A 91 11.40 9.94 -12.94
CA GLN A 91 11.03 11.05 -12.07
C GLN A 91 10.56 10.51 -10.71
N PRO A 92 11.12 11.01 -9.60
CA PRO A 92 10.67 10.62 -8.27
C PRO A 92 9.21 11.03 -8.08
N CYS A 93 8.41 10.11 -7.54
CA CYS A 93 7.03 10.39 -7.17
C CYS A 93 6.81 10.17 -5.67
N HIS A 94 5.81 10.85 -5.14
CA HIS A 94 5.34 10.63 -3.79
C HIS A 94 4.27 9.54 -3.79
N LEU A 95 4.40 8.54 -2.91
CA LEU A 95 3.39 7.50 -2.71
C LEU A 95 2.58 7.78 -1.44
N MET A 96 1.28 8.04 -1.60
CA MET A 96 0.33 8.10 -0.49
C MET A 96 -0.41 6.77 -0.38
N VAL A 97 -0.43 6.17 0.82
CA VAL A 97 -1.24 4.97 1.09
C VAL A 97 -2.25 5.30 2.18
N HIS A 98 -3.54 5.21 1.91
CA HIS A 98 -4.53 5.49 2.95
C HIS A 98 -5.47 4.31 3.18
N CYS A 99 -5.99 4.24 4.39
CA CYS A 99 -7.20 3.48 4.70
C CYS A 99 -8.15 4.37 5.50
N GLU A 100 -9.23 3.82 6.07
CA GLU A 100 -10.18 4.61 6.86
C GLU A 100 -9.52 5.27 8.06
N ALA A 101 -8.79 4.50 8.87
CA ALA A 101 -8.19 4.97 10.12
C ALA A 101 -6.70 5.32 10.03
N GLY A 102 -6.02 4.96 8.93
CA GLY A 102 -4.59 5.22 8.75
C GLY A 102 -3.65 4.44 9.69
N ILE A 103 -4.11 3.29 10.20
CA ILE A 103 -3.40 2.55 11.27
C ILE A 103 -3.00 1.13 10.84
N SER A 104 -3.91 0.38 10.22
CA SER A 104 -3.78 -1.08 10.07
C SER A 104 -3.44 -1.50 8.63
N ARG A 105 -4.40 -1.41 7.72
CA ARG A 105 -4.22 -1.80 6.29
C ARG A 105 -3.20 -0.95 5.55
N SER A 106 -3.29 0.38 5.69
CA SER A 106 -2.38 1.29 5.00
C SER A 106 -0.95 1.17 5.51
N ALA A 107 -0.77 1.01 6.83
CA ALA A 107 0.53 0.75 7.43
C ALA A 107 1.17 -0.54 6.90
N ALA A 108 0.41 -1.63 6.81
CA ALA A 108 0.92 -2.90 6.28
C ALA A 108 1.39 -2.78 4.82
N VAL A 109 0.61 -2.12 3.96
CA VAL A 109 0.99 -1.87 2.56
C VAL A 109 2.18 -0.92 2.46
N ALA A 110 2.25 0.13 3.28
CA ALA A 110 3.35 1.09 3.31
C ALA A 110 4.67 0.44 3.75
N VAL A 111 4.65 -0.38 4.81
CA VAL A 111 5.80 -1.17 5.27
C VAL A 111 6.26 -2.11 4.17
N PHE A 112 5.34 -2.84 3.54
CA PHE A 112 5.68 -3.68 2.40
C PHE A 112 6.29 -2.88 1.25
N ALA A 113 5.73 -1.72 0.91
CA ALA A 113 6.25 -0.89 -0.18
C ALA A 113 7.68 -0.43 0.10
N VAL A 114 8.01 -0.06 1.34
CA VAL A 114 9.39 0.27 1.73
C VAL A 114 10.30 -0.93 1.64
N PHE A 115 9.87 -2.10 2.13
CA PHE A 115 10.67 -3.33 2.06
C PHE A 115 10.87 -3.79 0.60
N ALA A 116 9.81 -3.82 -0.20
CA ALA A 116 9.87 -4.15 -1.61
C ALA A 116 10.71 -3.13 -2.39
N ALA A 117 10.69 -1.87 -1.94
CA ALA A 117 11.56 -0.84 -2.48
C ALA A 117 12.99 -0.94 -1.97
N SER A 118 13.30 -1.57 -0.82
CA SER A 118 14.58 -1.51 -0.07
C SER A 118 15.85 -2.06 -0.77
N GLU A 119 15.82 -2.11 -2.10
CA GLU A 119 16.92 -1.56 -2.92
C GLU A 119 16.94 0.01 -2.95
N CYS A 120 16.11 0.69 -2.14
CA CYS A 120 15.85 2.14 -2.14
C CYS A 120 15.69 2.72 -0.73
N ASP A 121 16.24 3.91 -0.57
CA ASP A 121 16.29 4.69 0.66
C ASP A 121 14.98 5.49 0.89
N LEU A 122 13.89 4.79 1.21
CA LEU A 122 12.58 5.40 1.43
C LEU A 122 12.34 5.71 2.91
N ALA A 123 12.23 7.00 3.26
CA ALA A 123 11.88 7.42 4.61
C ALA A 123 10.42 7.07 4.94
N LEU A 124 10.21 6.12 5.87
CA LEU A 124 8.89 5.67 6.32
C LEU A 124 8.45 6.41 7.60
N ARG A 125 7.24 6.97 7.62
CA ARG A 125 6.66 7.65 8.80
C ARG A 125 5.30 7.06 9.17
N GLY A 126 5.07 6.77 10.46
CA GLY A 126 3.75 6.41 11.02
C GLY A 126 3.80 5.51 12.28
N LYS A 127 2.64 4.97 12.72
CA LYS A 127 2.49 4.10 13.90
C LYS A 127 2.53 2.60 13.52
N PHE A 128 3.70 1.96 13.66
CA PHE A 128 3.93 0.57 13.20
C PHE A 128 3.36 -0.55 14.09
N ALA A 129 2.98 -0.25 15.33
CA ALA A 129 2.54 -1.28 16.30
C ALA A 129 1.23 -1.99 15.93
N PHE A 130 0.50 -1.50 14.92
CA PHE A 130 -0.86 -1.94 14.59
C PHE A 130 -1.05 -2.33 13.12
N LEU A 131 0.03 -2.64 12.40
CA LEU A 131 -0.06 -3.10 11.01
C LEU A 131 -0.94 -4.34 10.88
N ASN A 132 -1.74 -4.45 9.81
CA ASN A 132 -2.52 -5.65 9.54
C ASN A 132 -1.57 -6.81 9.15
N PRO A 133 -1.36 -7.83 10.02
CA PRO A 133 -0.37 -8.87 9.76
C PRO A 133 -0.79 -9.79 8.61
N TRP A 134 -2.10 -9.95 8.38
CA TRP A 134 -2.62 -10.74 7.26
C TRP A 134 -2.26 -10.10 5.92
N VAL A 135 -2.52 -8.80 5.78
CA VAL A 135 -2.17 -8.04 4.56
C VAL A 135 -0.68 -8.15 4.26
N LEU A 136 0.17 -7.91 5.26
CA LEU A 136 1.61 -8.00 5.10
C LEU A 136 2.06 -9.42 4.71
N ASN A 137 1.54 -10.45 5.39
CA ASN A 137 1.88 -11.84 5.09
C ASN A 137 1.50 -12.23 3.65
N VAL A 138 0.29 -11.89 3.20
CA VAL A 138 -0.15 -12.17 1.84
C VAL A 138 0.72 -11.43 0.81
N LEU A 139 1.11 -10.18 1.06
CA LEU A 139 2.04 -9.42 0.21
C LEU A 139 3.41 -10.09 0.11
N VAL A 140 4.00 -10.46 1.25
CA VAL A 140 5.31 -11.12 1.32
C VAL A 140 5.26 -12.48 0.61
N ARG A 141 4.29 -13.35 0.91
CA ARG A 141 4.19 -14.68 0.28
C ARG A 141 3.93 -14.62 -1.22
N THR A 142 3.18 -13.62 -1.67
CA THR A 142 2.91 -13.42 -3.11
C THR A 142 4.15 -12.95 -3.85
N THR A 143 4.98 -12.11 -3.22
CA THR A 143 6.14 -11.48 -3.86
C THR A 143 7.41 -12.30 -3.72
N TYR A 144 7.58 -12.95 -2.57
CA TYR A 144 8.76 -13.69 -2.16
C TYR A 144 8.34 -15.08 -1.64
N PRO A 145 7.89 -15.99 -2.54
CA PRO A 145 7.32 -17.28 -2.14
C PRO A 145 8.29 -18.19 -1.37
N HIS A 146 9.60 -17.91 -1.44
CA HIS A 146 10.64 -18.63 -0.71
C HIS A 146 10.77 -18.21 0.77
N TYR A 147 10.21 -17.07 1.16
CA TYR A 147 10.13 -16.61 2.56
C TYR A 147 8.75 -16.94 3.12
N ALA A 148 8.49 -18.24 3.34
CA ALA A 148 7.32 -18.68 4.08
C ALA A 148 7.67 -18.73 5.58
N PHE A 149 7.06 -17.85 6.37
CA PHE A 149 7.03 -17.94 7.83
C PHE A 149 5.85 -18.80 8.27
#